data_AF-A0A3A6FFD9-F1
#
_entry.id   AF-A0A3A6FFD9-F1
#
_cell.length_a   1.000
_cell.length_b   1.000
_cell.length_c   1.000
_cell.angle_alpha   90.00
_cell.angle_beta   90.00
_cell.angle_gamma   90.00
#
_symmetry.space_group_name_H-M   'P 1'
#
loop_
_entity.id
_entity.type
_entity.pdbx_description
1 polymer ?
#
loop_
_entity_poly.entity_id
_entity_poly.type
_entity_poly.pdbx_seq_one_letter_code
_entity_poly.pdbx_strand_id
1 'polypeptide(L)'
;MPLSFANNQATFTLKKDESVKINCLPTGWSYKVSEEDPGKNYKTTYKINNGSATDGRDASFKMDKEINIAFINKSTMEPPVTGRTLANNGLMVLMFLVLAISIVGMVFFKGIKKKN
;
A
#
# COMPACT_ATOMS: atom_id res chain seq x y z
N MET A 1 -30.10 -7.66 0.03
CA MET A 1 -30.71 -7.01 -1.16
C MET A 1 -30.35 -7.85 -2.38
N PRO A 2 -31.28 -8.17 -3.28
CA PRO A 2 -30.94 -8.84 -4.53
C PRO A 2 -30.09 -7.91 -5.41
N LEU A 3 -29.06 -8.46 -6.05
CA LEU A 3 -28.26 -7.74 -7.03
C LEU A 3 -29.09 -7.56 -8.32
N SER A 4 -29.37 -6.32 -8.71
CA SER A 4 -30.14 -6.02 -9.92
C SER A 4 -29.23 -5.83 -11.12
N PHE A 5 -29.64 -6.37 -12.27
CA PHE A 5 -28.97 -6.15 -13.54
C PHE A 5 -29.76 -5.12 -14.36
N ALA A 6 -29.06 -4.12 -14.88
CA ALA A 6 -29.57 -3.17 -15.85
C ALA A 6 -28.62 -3.16 -17.05
N ASN A 7 -29.16 -3.28 -18.27
CA ASN A 7 -28.35 -3.35 -19.49
C ASN A 7 -27.24 -4.41 -19.41
N ASN A 8 -27.58 -5.60 -18.91
CA ASN A 8 -26.67 -6.75 -18.71
C ASN A 8 -25.49 -6.49 -17.76
N GLN A 9 -25.60 -5.48 -16.90
CA GLN A 9 -24.56 -5.11 -15.95
C GLN A 9 -25.14 -4.96 -14.54
N ALA A 10 -24.34 -5.31 -13.55
CA ALA A 10 -24.65 -5.08 -12.15
C ALA A 10 -23.39 -4.56 -11.45
N THR A 11 -23.57 -3.61 -10.54
CA THR A 11 -22.48 -2.97 -9.80
C THR A 11 -22.71 -3.17 -8.31
N PHE A 12 -21.64 -3.46 -7.59
CA PHE A 12 -21.65 -3.60 -6.14
C PHE A 12 -20.28 -3.18 -5.59
N THR A 13 -20.22 -2.91 -4.29
CA THR A 13 -19.00 -2.54 -3.59
C THR A 13 -18.72 -3.59 -2.53
N LEU A 14 -17.46 -4.00 -2.39
CA LEU A 14 -16.98 -4.91 -1.36
C LEU A 14 -15.89 -4.22 -0.55
N LYS A 15 -15.96 -4.37 0.77
CA LYS A 15 -14.83 -4.11 1.68
C LYS A 15 -13.92 -5.33 1.71
N LYS A 16 -12.78 -5.18 2.39
CA LYS A 16 -11.87 -6.29 2.68
C LYS A 16 -12.65 -7.44 3.35
N ASP A 17 -12.42 -8.65 2.87
CA ASP A 17 -13.00 -9.91 3.36
C ASP A 17 -14.54 -10.03 3.17
N GLU A 18 -15.17 -9.10 2.44
CA GLU A 18 -16.56 -9.24 2.00
C GLU A 18 -16.67 -10.04 0.70
N SER A 19 -17.83 -10.66 0.47
CA SER A 19 -18.13 -11.39 -0.76
C SER A 19 -19.60 -11.25 -1.15
N VAL A 20 -19.87 -11.42 -2.45
CA VAL A 20 -21.23 -11.50 -2.98
C VAL A 20 -21.37 -12.82 -3.74
N LYS A 21 -22.48 -13.53 -3.51
CA LYS A 21 -22.85 -14.73 -4.27
C LYS A 21 -23.97 -14.38 -5.24
N ILE A 22 -23.71 -14.55 -6.54
CA ILE A 22 -24.70 -14.35 -7.60
C ILE A 22 -25.20 -15.73 -8.04
N ASN A 23 -26.46 -16.02 -7.74
CA ASN A 23 -27.08 -17.29 -8.07
C ASN A 23 -27.79 -17.21 -9.44
N CYS A 24 -28.07 -18.38 -10.01
CA CYS A 24 -28.90 -18.52 -11.23
C CYS A 24 -28.34 -17.81 -12.48
N LEU A 25 -27.01 -17.67 -12.60
CA LEU A 25 -26.40 -17.23 -13.84
C LEU A 25 -26.44 -18.34 -14.91
N PRO A 26 -26.86 -18.02 -16.15
CA PRO A 26 -26.83 -18.96 -17.26
C PRO A 26 -25.45 -19.56 -17.52
N THR A 27 -25.41 -20.88 -17.75
CA THR A 27 -24.19 -21.56 -18.21
C THR A 27 -24.01 -21.41 -19.72
N GLY A 28 -22.77 -21.52 -20.20
CA GLY A 28 -22.39 -21.39 -21.61
C GLY A 28 -22.09 -19.95 -22.07
N TRP A 29 -22.34 -18.95 -21.22
CA TRP A 29 -22.14 -17.54 -21.52
C TRP A 29 -20.77 -17.04 -21.04
N SER A 30 -20.26 -16.01 -21.70
CA SER A 30 -19.05 -15.30 -21.27
C SER A 30 -19.41 -14.15 -20.35
N TYR A 31 -18.73 -14.07 -19.20
CA TYR A 31 -18.89 -13.01 -18.22
C TYR A 31 -17.57 -12.26 -18.03
N LYS A 32 -17.70 -11.00 -17.62
CA LYS A 32 -16.59 -10.14 -17.21
C LYS A 32 -16.91 -9.53 -15.85
N VAL A 33 -15.98 -9.66 -14.91
CA VAL A 33 -16.00 -8.92 -13.64
C VAL A 33 -14.84 -7.94 -13.68
N SER A 34 -15.12 -6.66 -13.48
CA SER A 34 -14.12 -5.59 -13.51
C SER A 34 -14.09 -4.89 -12.16
N GLU A 35 -12.91 -4.64 -11.62
CA GLU A 35 -12.73 -3.78 -10.45
C GLU A 35 -12.35 -2.37 -10.89
N GLU A 36 -12.97 -1.35 -10.28
CA GLU A 36 -12.55 0.03 -10.45
C GLU A 36 -11.14 0.24 -9.85
N ASP A 37 -10.43 1.27 -10.29
CA ASP A 37 -9.09 1.57 -9.78
C ASP A 37 -9.12 1.81 -8.25
N PRO A 38 -8.48 0.96 -7.43
CA PRO A 38 -8.42 1.18 -5.97
C PRO A 38 -7.51 2.35 -5.57
N GLY A 39 -6.81 2.96 -6.52
CA GLY A 39 -5.93 4.11 -6.33
C GLY A 39 -4.44 3.74 -6.37
N LYS A 40 -3.60 4.77 -6.43
CA LYS A 40 -2.14 4.68 -6.72
C LYS A 40 -1.33 3.81 -5.75
N ASN A 41 -1.85 3.60 -4.54
CA ASN A 41 -1.16 2.90 -3.45
C ASN A 41 -1.47 1.41 -3.41
N TYR A 42 -2.14 0.87 -4.44
CA TYR A 42 -2.51 -0.54 -4.52
C TYR A 42 -2.09 -1.13 -5.85
N LYS A 43 -1.63 -2.38 -5.81
CA LYS A 43 -1.53 -3.26 -6.97
C LYS A 43 -2.67 -4.27 -6.91
N THR A 44 -3.55 -4.24 -7.90
CA THR A 44 -4.65 -5.20 -8.03
C THR A 44 -4.21 -6.42 -8.83
N THR A 45 -4.58 -7.59 -8.31
CA THR A 45 -4.52 -8.86 -9.02
C THR A 45 -5.85 -9.59 -8.82
N TYR A 46 -6.18 -10.53 -9.70
CA TYR A 46 -7.35 -11.39 -9.51
C TYR A 46 -6.98 -12.87 -9.61
N LYS A 47 -7.83 -13.70 -9.03
CA LYS A 47 -7.80 -15.17 -9.15
C LYS A 47 -9.15 -15.67 -9.61
N ILE A 48 -9.11 -16.66 -10.50
CA ILE A 48 -10.28 -17.44 -10.89
C ILE A 48 -10.17 -18.81 -10.22
N ASN A 49 -11.14 -19.14 -9.37
CA ASN A 49 -11.13 -20.30 -8.50
C ASN A 49 -9.81 -20.38 -7.70
N ASN A 50 -9.25 -21.58 -7.54
CA ASN A 50 -7.97 -21.80 -6.87
C ASN A 50 -6.77 -21.62 -7.83
N GLY A 51 -6.94 -20.87 -8.92
CA GLY A 51 -5.88 -20.58 -9.87
C GLY A 51 -4.81 -19.62 -9.33
N SER A 52 -3.78 -19.43 -10.13
CA SER A 52 -2.73 -18.43 -9.87
C SER A 52 -3.27 -17.00 -9.95
N ALA A 53 -2.63 -16.09 -9.22
CA ALA A 53 -2.95 -14.67 -9.32
C ALA A 53 -2.49 -14.11 -10.68
N THR A 54 -3.36 -13.33 -11.32
CA THR A 54 -3.09 -12.63 -12.57
C THR A 54 -3.11 -11.12 -12.30
N ASP A 55 -2.12 -10.40 -12.84
CA ASP A 55 -2.07 -8.95 -12.78
C ASP A 55 -3.22 -8.33 -13.59
N GLY A 56 -3.91 -7.34 -13.00
CA GLY A 56 -4.98 -6.61 -13.66
C GLY A 56 -6.28 -6.58 -12.87
N ARG A 57 -7.29 -5.93 -13.46
CA ARG A 57 -8.59 -5.64 -12.84
C ARG A 57 -9.78 -6.24 -13.59
N ASP A 58 -9.52 -6.94 -14.69
CA ASP A 58 -10.53 -7.49 -15.58
C ASP A 58 -10.44 -9.01 -15.61
N ALA A 59 -11.40 -9.69 -14.98
CA ALA A 59 -11.51 -11.14 -14.99
C ALA A 59 -12.60 -11.56 -16.00
N SER A 60 -12.19 -12.20 -17.09
CA SER A 60 -13.10 -12.74 -18.10
C SER A 60 -13.11 -14.27 -18.05
N PHE A 61 -14.29 -14.87 -18.10
CA PHE A 61 -14.45 -16.32 -18.03
C PHE A 61 -15.73 -16.79 -18.71
N LYS A 62 -15.75 -18.07 -19.11
CA LYS A 62 -16.96 -18.76 -19.55
C LYS A 62 -17.58 -19.48 -18.35
N MET A 63 -18.88 -19.28 -18.15
CA MET A 63 -19.61 -19.90 -17.04
C MET A 63 -20.04 -21.31 -17.44
N ASP A 64 -19.28 -22.33 -17.07
CA ASP A 64 -19.68 -23.73 -17.30
C ASP A 64 -20.12 -24.43 -16.00
N LYS A 65 -19.68 -23.90 -14.84
CA LYS A 65 -20.00 -24.36 -13.49
C LYS A 65 -19.85 -23.19 -12.50
N GLU A 66 -20.02 -23.44 -11.21
CA GLU A 66 -19.74 -22.42 -10.18
C GLU A 66 -18.29 -21.93 -10.30
N ILE A 67 -18.13 -20.61 -10.31
CA ILE A 67 -16.84 -19.92 -10.42
C ILE A 67 -16.72 -18.96 -9.24
N ASN A 68 -15.57 -19.01 -8.58
CA ASN A 68 -15.15 -18.03 -7.58
C ASN A 68 -14.18 -17.04 -8.21
N ILE A 69 -14.40 -15.75 -8.02
CA ILE A 69 -13.45 -14.69 -8.41
C ILE A 69 -13.02 -13.97 -7.15
N ALA A 70 -11.71 -13.86 -6.95
CA ALA A 70 -11.14 -13.11 -5.84
C ALA A 70 -10.26 -11.98 -6.39
N PHE A 71 -10.59 -10.74 -6.06
CA PHE A 71 -9.73 -9.58 -6.26
C PHE A 71 -8.85 -9.36 -5.03
N ILE A 72 -7.58 -9.04 -5.26
CA ILE A 72 -6.56 -8.87 -4.24
C ILE A 72 -5.89 -7.51 -4.45
N ASN A 73 -6.21 -6.56 -3.59
CA ASN A 73 -5.64 -5.22 -3.57
C ASN A 73 -4.50 -5.15 -2.56
N LYS A 74 -3.26 -5.27 -3.05
CA LYS A 74 -2.06 -5.24 -2.22
C LYS A 74 -1.50 -3.83 -2.14
N SER A 75 -1.34 -3.30 -0.92
CA SER A 75 -0.71 -1.99 -0.72
C SER A 75 0.72 -1.98 -1.25
N THR A 76 1.09 -0.92 -1.96
CA THR A 76 2.45 -0.64 -2.48
C THR A 76 3.20 0.36 -1.60
N MET A 77 2.57 0.89 -0.55
CA MET A 77 3.23 1.80 0.37
C MET A 77 4.27 1.05 1.19
N GLU A 78 5.49 1.59 1.23
CA GLU A 78 6.50 1.12 2.15
C GLU A 78 6.02 1.35 3.59
N PRO A 79 6.36 0.44 4.54
CA PRO A 79 6.17 0.71 5.94
C PRO A 79 6.87 2.03 6.33
N PRO A 80 6.33 2.81 7.27
CA PRO A 80 7.02 4.00 7.74
C PRO A 80 8.41 3.63 8.25
N VAL A 81 9.42 4.35 7.77
CA VAL A 81 10.81 4.16 8.22
C VAL A 81 10.88 4.54 9.70
N THR A 82 10.88 3.54 10.56
CA THR A 82 11.01 3.70 12.01
C THR A 82 12.42 3.30 12.42
N GLY A 83 13.03 4.10 13.32
CA GLY A 83 14.36 3.80 13.85
C GLY A 83 15.53 4.16 12.94
N ARG A 84 15.52 5.35 12.30
CA ARG A 84 16.73 5.86 11.63
C ARG A 84 17.92 5.81 12.60
N THR A 85 18.84 4.88 12.37
CA THR A 85 20.13 4.86 13.05
C THR A 85 20.97 6.02 12.53
N LEU A 86 21.40 6.90 13.43
CA LEU A 86 22.38 7.92 13.10
C LEU A 86 23.66 7.18 12.70
N ALA A 87 24.00 7.16 11.41
CA ALA A 87 25.25 6.54 10.95
C ALA A 87 26.43 7.13 11.74
N ASN A 88 27.47 6.35 12.03
CA ASN A 88 28.62 6.78 12.86
C ASN A 88 29.16 8.17 12.47
N ASN A 89 29.12 8.52 11.18
CA ASN A 89 29.53 9.82 10.68
C ASN A 89 28.70 10.98 11.26
N GLY A 90 27.39 10.79 11.47
CA GLY A 90 26.51 11.78 12.09
C GLY A 90 26.83 12.01 13.58
N LEU A 91 27.19 10.94 14.31
CA LEU A 91 27.64 11.07 15.71
C LEU A 91 28.99 11.78 15.80
N MET A 92 29.92 11.48 14.89
CA MET A 92 31.23 12.16 14.81
C MET A 92 31.06 13.66 14.49
N VAL A 93 30.18 14.03 13.56
CA VAL A 93 29.87 15.43 13.23
C VAL A 93 29.29 16.17 14.44
N LEU A 94 28.39 15.54 15.19
CA LEU A 94 27.85 16.12 16.43
C LEU A 94 28.95 16.35 17.48
N MET A 95 29.88 15.40 17.61
CA MET A 95 31.00 15.50 18.54
C MET A 95 31.93 16.67 18.18
N PHE A 96 32.24 16.85 16.88
CA PHE A 96 33.02 18.00 16.42
C PHE A 96 32.32 19.35 16.65
N LEU A 97 31.00 19.42 16.48
CA LEU A 97 30.21 20.62 16.79
C LEU A 97 30.31 21.00 18.27
N VAL A 98 30.15 20.02 19.18
CA VAL A 98 30.26 20.26 20.63
C VAL A 98 31.67 20.69 21.03
N LEU A 99 32.71 20.06 20.45
CA LEU A 99 34.10 20.44 20.67
C LEU A 99 34.40 21.86 20.16
N ALA A 100 33.93 22.21 18.97
CA ALA A 100 34.11 23.56 18.44
C ALA A 100 33.47 24.64 19.33
N ILE A 101 32.24 24.41 19.80
CA ILE A 101 31.53 25.34 20.68
C ILE A 101 32.24 25.49 22.03
N SER A 102 32.74 24.39 22.60
CA SER A 102 33.48 24.43 23.88
C SER A 102 34.83 25.15 23.78
N ILE A 103 35.56 24.99 22.66
CA ILE A 103 36.81 25.74 22.40
C ILE A 103 36.51 27.24 22.29
N VAL A 104 35.49 27.63 21.50
CA VAL A 104 35.10 29.04 21.36
C VAL A 104 34.68 29.63 22.72
N GLY A 105 33.90 28.89 23.50
CA GLY A 105 33.53 29.29 24.86
C GLY A 105 34.74 29.51 25.76
N MET A 106 35.71 28.59 25.76
CA MET A 106 36.94 28.72 26.56
C MET A 106 37.75 29.98 26.20
N VAL A 107 37.88 30.30 24.91
CA VAL A 107 38.58 31.50 24.45
C VAL A 107 37.85 32.77 24.91
N PHE A 108 36.53 32.81 24.78
CA PHE A 108 35.71 33.92 25.28
C PHE A 108 35.84 34.11 26.80
N PHE A 109 35.71 33.04 27.60
CA PHE A 109 35.84 33.12 29.06
C PHE A 109 37.26 33.49 29.52
N LYS A 110 38.29 33.02 28.81
CA LYS A 110 39.69 33.39 29.09
C LYS A 110 39.97 34.85 28.77
N GLY A 111 39.33 35.40 27.73
CA GLY A 111 39.38 36.84 27.41
C GLY A 111 38.73 37.71 28.49
N ILE A 112 37.64 37.25 29.10
CA ILE A 112 36.95 37.96 30.18
C ILE A 112 37.77 37.95 31.47
N LYS A 113 38.38 36.80 31.85
CA LYS A 113 39.23 36.70 33.06
C LYS A 113 40.53 37.50 32.99
N LYS A 114 40.98 37.91 31.80
CA LYS A 114 42.22 38.68 31.63
C LYS A 114 42.02 40.20 31.78
N LYS A 115 40.79 40.66 32.06
CA LYS A 115 40.40 42.08 32.10
C LYS A 115 40.02 42.62 33.49
N ASN A 116 40.31 41.87 34.56
CA ASN A 116 40.23 42.34 35.95
C ASN A 116 41.62 42.37 36.58
#